data_AF-A0A2U1RLD0-F1
#
_entry.id   AF-A0A2U1RLD0-F1
#
_cell.length_a   1.000
_cell.length_b   1.000
_cell.length_c   1.000
_cell.angle_alpha   90.00
_cell.angle_beta   90.00
_cell.angle_gamma   90.00
#
_symmetry.space_group_name_H-M   'P 1'
#
loop_
_entity.id
_entity.type
_entity.pdbx_description
1 polymer ?
#
loop_
_entity_poly.entity_id
_entity_poly.type
_entity_poly.pdbx_seq_one_letter_code
_entity_poly.pdbx_strand_id
1 'polypeptide(L)' 'MKKNRSSLYTVRFAEAVFVLHCFQKKSKSGIATPKEDMEIIRTRLKVAEAIAREMRDDTTHR' A
#
# COMPACT_ATOMS: atom_id res chain seq x y z
N MET A 1 12.20 -20.65 -16.60
CA MET A 1 10.94 -20.67 -15.82
C MET A 1 10.68 -19.28 -15.25
N LYS A 2 9.55 -18.62 -15.58
CA LYS A 2 9.17 -17.32 -14.99
C LYS A 2 8.48 -17.61 -13.65
N LYS A 3 9.06 -17.19 -12.51
CA LYS A 3 8.39 -17.32 -11.20
C LYS A 3 7.46 -16.11 -11.01
N ASN A 4 6.16 -16.35 -10.87
CA ASN A 4 5.19 -15.32 -10.46
C ASN A 4 5.26 -15.20 -8.93
N ARG A 5 5.49 -13.99 -8.41
CA ARG A 5 5.41 -13.72 -6.97
C ARG A 5 4.30 -12.70 -6.72
N SER A 6 3.37 -13.03 -5.83
CA SER A 6 2.37 -12.07 -5.37
C SER A 6 3.04 -11.05 -4.45
N SER A 7 2.80 -9.77 -4.70
CA SER A 7 3.31 -8.67 -3.90
C SER A 7 2.16 -7.78 -3.48
N LEU A 8 2.16 -7.38 -2.21
CA LEU A 8 1.15 -6.52 -1.61
C LEU A 8 1.86 -5.28 -1.06
N TYR A 9 1.29 -4.11 -1.31
CA TYR A 9 1.69 -2.88 -0.63
C TYR A 9 0.74 -2.65 0.53
N THR A 10 1.27 -2.66 1.75
CA THR A 10 0.51 -2.40 2.96
C THR A 10 1.16 -1.27 3.74
N VAL A 11 0.34 -0.48 4.44
CA VAL A 11 0.80 0.47 5.45
C VAL A 11 0.11 0.14 6.76
N ARG A 12 0.88 0.24 7.83
CA ARG A 12 0.40 -0.01 9.18
C ARG A 12 0.36 1.30 9.93
N PHE A 13 -0.82 1.67 10.39
CA PHE A 13 -1.00 2.73 11.37
C PHE A 13 -1.25 2.09 12.74
N ALA A 14 -1.30 2.93 13.79
CA ALA A 14 -1.50 2.46 15.16
C ALA A 14 -2.87 1.76 15.31
N GLU A 15 -3.91 2.27 14.65
CA GLU A 15 -5.26 1.71 14.78
C GLU A 15 -5.61 0.63 13.74
N ALA A 16 -5.02 0.68 12.54
CA ALA A 16 -5.39 -0.22 11.45
C ALA A 16 -4.27 -0.47 10.42
N VAL A 17 -4.38 -1.58 9.68
CA VAL A 17 -3.52 -1.92 8.54
C VAL A 17 -4.30 -1.72 7.25
N PHE A 18 -3.76 -0.92 6.33
CA PHE A 18 -4.37 -0.66 5.03
C PHE A 18 -3.60 -1.38 3.93
N VAL A 19 -4.33 -2.12 3.11
CA VAL A 19 -3.79 -2.73 1.88
C VAL A 19 -3.98 -1.74 0.75
N LEU A 20 -2.88 -1.15 0.26
CA LEU A 20 -2.92 -0.17 -0.82
C LEU A 20 -3.14 -0.85 -2.16
N HIS A 21 -2.36 -1.88 -2.50
CA HIS A 21 -2.41 -2.47 -3.82
C HIS A 21 -1.83 -3.89 -3.84
N CYS A 22 -2.46 -4.79 -4.60
CA CYS A 22 -2.06 -6.18 -4.74
C CYS A 22 -1.74 -6.43 -6.21
N PHE A 23 -0.49 -6.80 -6.52
CA PHE A 23 -0.07 -7.08 -7.88
C PHE A 23 0.73 -8.37 -7.97
N GLN A 24 0.61 -9.06 -9.10
CA GLN A 24 1.45 -10.22 -9.39
C GLN A 24 2.73 -9.75 -10.06
N LYS A 25 3.83 -9.70 -9.30
CA LYS A 25 5.15 -9.41 -9.85
C LYS A 25 5.63 -10.61 -10.68
N LYS A 26 5.59 -10.46 -12.01
CA LYS A 26 6.19 -11.43 -12.94
C LYS A 26 7.72 -11.28 -12.85
N SER A 27 8.40 -12.16 -12.12
CA SER A 27 9.84 -12.03 -11.88
C SER A 27 10.65 -12.56 -13.08
N LYS A 28 11.27 -11.64 -13.84
CA LYS A 28 12.52 -11.86 -14.58
C LYS A 28 13.50 -10.77 -14.15
N SER A 29 14.33 -11.08 -13.13
CA SER A 29 15.51 -10.32 -12.69
C SER A 29 15.45 -8.78 -12.64
N GLY A 30 14.26 -8.19 -12.46
CA GLY A 30 14.08 -6.76 -12.25
C GLY A 30 13.40 -6.53 -10.91
N ILE A 31 14.16 -6.14 -9.89
CA ILE A 31 13.61 -5.70 -8.61
C ILE A 31 12.86 -4.37 -8.78
N ALA A 32 13.13 -3.63 -9.87
CA ALA A 32 12.50 -2.36 -10.20
C ALA A 32 10.97 -2.47 -10.25
N THR A 33 10.32 -1.84 -9.28
CA THR A 33 8.90 -1.53 -9.33
C THR A 33 8.67 -0.54 -10.49
N PRO A 34 7.72 -0.81 -11.40
CA PRO A 34 7.34 0.14 -12.45
C PRO A 34 6.99 1.50 -11.85
N LYS A 35 7.39 2.59 -12.53
CA LYS A 35 7.09 3.95 -12.06
C LYS A 35 5.57 4.19 -11.91
N GLU A 36 4.78 3.59 -12.77
CA GLU A 36 3.31 3.66 -12.73
C GLU A 36 2.74 3.06 -11.45
N ASP A 37 3.22 1.89 -11.01
CA ASP A 37 2.84 1.29 -9.74
C ASP A 37 3.20 2.20 -8.55
N MET A 38 4.38 2.85 -8.61
CA MET A 38 4.80 3.79 -7.56
C MET A 38 3.86 4.99 -7.43
N GLU A 39 3.39 5.55 -8.55
CA GLU A 39 2.45 6.68 -8.53
C GLU A 39 1.08 6.28 -7.96
N ILE A 40 0.59 5.08 -8.29
CA ILE A 40 -0.65 4.53 -7.72
C ILE A 40 -0.51 4.36 -6.20
N ILE A 41 0.60 3.80 -5.74
CA ILE A 41 0.88 3.60 -4.31
C ILE A 41 0.94 4.94 -3.59
N ARG A 42 1.64 5.94 -4.15
CA ARG A 42 1.73 7.30 -3.57
C ARG A 42 0.37 7.96 -3.43
N THR A 43 -0.47 7.82 -4.46
CA THR A 43 -1.82 8.38 -4.45
C THR A 43 -2.68 7.72 -3.36
N ARG A 44 -2.64 6.39 -3.29
CA ARG A 44 -3.37 5.62 -2.28
C ARG A 44 -2.84 5.84 -0.87
N LEU A 45 -1.54 6.12 -0.72
CA LEU A 45 -0.93 6.41 0.56
C LEU A 45 -1.49 7.69 1.18
N LYS A 46 -1.63 8.77 0.40
CA LYS A 46 -2.22 10.03 0.87
C LYS A 46 -3.66 9.84 1.38
N VAL A 47 -4.43 9.02 0.67
CA VAL A 47 -5.81 8.69 1.08
C VAL A 47 -5.80 7.88 2.37
N ALA A 48 -4.93 6.87 2.47
CA ALA A 48 -4.79 6.07 3.70
C ALA A 48 -4.33 6.92 4.90
N GLU A 49 -3.44 7.89 4.69
CA GLU A 49 -3.02 8.84 5.73
C GLU A 49 -4.14 9.77 6.18
N ALA A 50 -4.99 10.25 5.26
CA ALA A 50 -6.17 11.05 5.59
C ALA A 50 -7.15 10.25 6.45
N ILE A 51 -7.51 9.04 6.01
CA ILE A 51 -8.40 8.14 6.75
C ILE A 51 -7.79 7.78 8.11
N ALA A 52 -6.49 7.48 8.18
CA ALA A 52 -5.83 7.18 9.44
C ALA A 52 -5.72 8.40 10.37
N ARG A 53 -5.74 9.63 9.85
CA ARG A 53 -5.87 10.84 10.67
C ARG A 53 -7.28 10.96 11.22
N GLU A 54 -8.31 10.80 10.38
CA GLU A 54 -9.70 10.84 10.82
C GLU A 54 -10.01 9.77 11.87
N MET A 55 -9.52 8.54 11.69
CA MET A 55 -9.68 7.46 12.68
C MET A 55 -9.06 7.81 14.04
N ARG A 56 -7.93 8.53 14.08
CA ARG A 56 -7.30 8.98 15.34
C ARG A 56 -8.15 10.00 16.07
N ASP A 57 -8.74 10.91 15.31
CA ASP A 57 -9.58 11.99 15.85
C ASP A 57 -10.92 11.43 16.38
N ASP A 58 -11.48 10.41 15.73
CA ASP A 58 -12.65 9.66 16.22
C ASP A 58 -12.34 8.86 17.49
N THR A 59 -11.16 8.24 17.59
CA THR A 59 -10.77 7.48 18.79
C THR A 59 -10.52 8.40 20.00
N THR A 60 -10.29 9.70 19.78
CA THR A 60 -10.06 10.70 20.83
C THR A 60 -11.37 11.19 21.49
N HIS A 61 -12.54 10.90 20.90
CA HIS A 61 -13.85 11.33 21.42
C HIS A 61 -14.67 10.22 22.10
N ARG A 62 -14.06 9.09 22.47
CA ARG A 62 -14.75 8.00 23.18
C ARG A 62 -14.30 7.84 24.63
#